data_AF-A0AAD7GH56-F1
#
_entry.id   AF-A0AAD7GH56-F1
#
_cell.length_a   1.000
_cell.length_b   1.000
_cell.length_c   1.000
_cell.angle_alpha   90.00
_cell.angle_beta   90.00
_cell.angle_gamma   90.00
#
_symmetry.space_group_name_H-M   'P 1'
#
loop_
_entity.id
_entity.type
_entity.pdbx_description
1 polymer ?
#
loop_
_entity_poly.entity_id
_entity_poly.type
_entity_poly.pdbx_seq_one_letter_code
_entity_poly.pdbx_strand_id
1 'polypeptide(L)'
;LRRKPTPNAVREALKHLPTDLQQTYDASMQRIDDQGEDDRKIAQLALTWVANAKRLLTVRELREALAIEPGTNHLDLHNLLDIEIIVSVCAGLIIVEGRYTPCVRLVHYTTQHYLDSIQANRFADAQTHIT
;
A
#
# COMPACT_ATOMS: atom_id res chain seq x y z
N LEU A 1 -3.91 -24.21 24.12
CA LEU A 1 -3.70 -24.45 22.67
C LEU A 1 -4.25 -23.26 21.87
N ARG A 2 -3.40 -22.38 21.33
CA ARG A 2 -3.85 -21.26 20.48
C ARG A 2 -4.16 -21.78 19.07
N ARG A 3 -5.43 -21.81 18.67
CA ARG A 3 -5.85 -22.07 17.28
C ARG A 3 -5.34 -20.93 16.41
N LYS A 4 -4.41 -21.20 15.48
CA LYS A 4 -4.07 -20.26 14.41
C LYS A 4 -5.21 -20.33 13.37
N PRO A 5 -5.93 -19.25 13.08
CA PRO A 5 -6.99 -19.26 12.08
C PRO A 5 -6.39 -19.62 10.71
N THR A 6 -7.12 -20.42 9.92
CA THR A 6 -6.70 -20.79 8.56
C THR A 6 -6.79 -19.58 7.64
N PRO A 7 -6.01 -19.52 6.55
CA PRO A 7 -6.07 -18.40 5.60
C PRO A 7 -7.49 -18.10 5.09
N ASN A 8 -8.30 -19.14 4.87
CA ASN A 8 -9.71 -18.98 4.49
C ASN A 8 -10.58 -18.42 5.62
N ALA A 9 -10.40 -18.86 6.86
CA ALA A 9 -11.13 -18.30 8.00
C ALA A 9 -10.75 -16.84 8.27
N VAL A 10 -9.47 -16.50 8.07
CA VAL A 10 -9.00 -15.11 8.08
C VAL A 10 -9.73 -14.35 6.98
N ARG A 11 -9.71 -14.83 5.72
CA ARG A 11 -10.38 -14.18 4.58
C ARG A 11 -11.88 -13.98 4.77
N GLU A 12 -12.59 -14.95 5.35
CA GLU A 12 -14.03 -14.81 5.65
C GLU A 12 -14.28 -13.82 6.79
N ALA A 13 -13.48 -13.85 7.86
CA ALA A 13 -13.57 -12.85 8.94
C ALA A 13 -13.30 -11.43 8.42
N LEU A 14 -12.43 -11.30 7.42
CA LEU A 14 -12.11 -10.03 6.77
C LEU A 14 -13.23 -9.50 5.86
N LYS A 15 -14.07 -10.37 5.29
CA LYS A 15 -15.31 -9.93 4.61
C LYS A 15 -16.31 -9.31 5.57
N HIS A 16 -16.20 -9.65 6.85
CA HIS A 16 -16.99 -9.10 7.93
C HIS A 16 -16.16 -8.17 8.81
N LEU A 17 -15.19 -7.45 8.21
CA LEU A 17 -14.48 -6.41 8.92
C LEU A 17 -15.50 -5.46 9.56
N PRO A 18 -15.36 -5.11 10.85
CA PRO A 18 -16.17 -4.08 11.46
C PRO A 18 -16.23 -2.85 10.54
N THR A 19 -17.42 -2.31 10.32
CA THR A 19 -17.64 -1.13 9.47
C THR A 19 -16.68 0.00 9.84
N ASP A 20 -16.41 0.17 11.14
CA ASP A 20 -15.48 1.17 11.68
C ASP A 20 -14.03 1.01 11.17
N LEU A 21 -13.58 -0.22 10.94
CA LEU A 21 -12.25 -0.49 10.39
C LEU A 21 -12.17 -0.19 8.89
N GLN A 22 -13.23 -0.51 8.14
CA GLN A 22 -13.29 -0.14 6.72
C GLN A 22 -13.31 1.38 6.57
N GLN A 23 -14.14 2.07 7.35
CA GLN A 23 -14.19 3.54 7.37
C GLN A 23 -12.85 4.17 7.74
N THR A 24 -12.06 3.54 8.63
CA THR A 24 -10.72 4.00 8.98
C THR A 24 -9.75 3.95 7.78
N TYR A 25 -9.84 2.88 6.99
CA TYR A 25 -9.04 2.76 5.76
C TYR A 25 -9.53 3.69 4.66
N ASP A 26 -10.84 3.82 4.47
CA ASP A 26 -11.45 4.77 3.55
C ASP A 26 -11.00 6.21 3.88
N ALA A 27 -11.04 6.60 5.16
CA ALA A 27 -10.57 7.91 5.61
C ALA A 27 -9.07 8.11 5.36
N SER A 28 -8.27 7.05 5.39
CA SER A 28 -6.84 7.12 5.10
C SER A 28 -6.58 7.25 3.59
N MET A 29 -7.33 6.52 2.76
CA MET A 29 -7.29 6.67 1.30
C MET A 29 -7.79 8.05 0.86
N GLN A 30 -8.85 8.57 1.48
CA GLN A 30 -9.35 9.91 1.20
C GLN A 30 -8.29 10.97 1.52
N ARG A 31 -7.61 10.86 2.67
CA ARG A 31 -6.49 11.74 3.01
C ARG A 31 -5.38 11.69 1.97
N ILE A 32 -5.10 10.53 1.37
CA ILE A 32 -4.13 10.41 0.27
C ILE A 32 -4.64 11.11 -0.99
N ASP A 33 -5.92 10.92 -1.32
CA ASP A 33 -6.51 11.47 -2.54
C ASP A 33 -6.68 13.00 -2.48
N ASP A 34 -6.80 13.57 -1.28
CA ASP A 34 -6.88 15.00 -0.99
C ASP A 34 -5.50 15.71 -0.98
N GLN A 35 -4.39 14.97 -1.07
CA GLN A 35 -3.04 15.54 -1.18
C GLN A 35 -2.80 16.19 -2.55
N GLY A 36 -1.70 16.95 -2.66
CA GLY A 36 -1.20 17.44 -3.94
C GLY A 36 -0.92 16.29 -4.91
N GLU A 37 -0.97 16.58 -6.22
CA GLU A 37 -0.90 15.56 -7.28
C GLU A 37 0.33 14.65 -7.16
N ASP A 38 1.49 15.22 -6.86
CA ASP A 38 2.75 14.48 -6.73
C ASP A 38 2.76 13.59 -5.49
N ASP A 39 2.37 14.12 -4.32
CA ASP A 39 2.28 13.35 -3.07
C ASP A 39 1.28 12.19 -3.18
N ARG A 40 0.14 12.43 -3.83
CA ARG A 40 -0.85 11.40 -4.11
C ARG A 40 -0.27 10.30 -5.00
N LYS A 41 0.45 10.65 -6.07
CA LYS A 41 1.11 9.68 -6.96
C LYS A 41 2.14 8.85 -6.20
N ILE A 42 2.98 9.48 -5.37
CA ILE A 42 3.99 8.80 -4.55
C ILE A 42 3.32 7.79 -3.62
N ALA A 43 2.28 8.22 -2.89
CA ALA A 43 1.56 7.36 -1.97
C ALA A 43 0.92 6.15 -2.67
N GLN A 44 0.24 6.38 -3.81
CA GLN A 44 -0.40 5.32 -4.58
C GLN A 44 0.63 4.32 -5.13
N LEU A 45 1.78 4.80 -5.64
CA LEU A 45 2.84 3.94 -6.14
C LEU A 45 3.51 3.15 -5.01
N ALA A 46 3.78 3.78 -3.87
CA ALA A 46 4.36 3.13 -2.70
C ALA A 46 3.43 2.02 -2.16
N LEU A 47 2.13 2.31 -2.01
CA LEU A 47 1.14 1.31 -1.62
C LEU A 47 1.06 0.16 -2.62
N THR A 48 1.13 0.45 -3.92
CA THR A 48 1.14 -0.57 -4.97
C THR A 48 2.35 -1.49 -4.85
N TRP A 49 3.55 -0.94 -4.69
CA TRP A 49 4.77 -1.74 -4.49
C TRP A 49 4.70 -2.60 -3.23
N VAL A 50 4.32 -2.01 -2.10
CA VAL A 50 4.27 -2.72 -0.82
C VAL A 50 3.20 -3.82 -0.80
N ALA A 51 2.01 -3.55 -1.36
CA ALA A 51 0.91 -4.51 -1.38
C ALA A 51 1.12 -5.66 -2.38
N ASN A 52 1.87 -5.45 -3.47
CA ASN A 52 2.08 -6.46 -4.51
C ASN A 52 3.45 -7.17 -4.42
N ALA A 53 4.33 -6.75 -3.51
CA ALA A 53 5.63 -7.38 -3.36
C ALA A 53 5.51 -8.81 -2.82
N LYS A 54 6.20 -9.76 -3.46
CA LYS A 54 6.25 -11.17 -3.03
C LYS A 54 6.98 -11.39 -1.70
N ARG A 55 7.75 -10.40 -1.26
CA ARG A 55 8.50 -10.35 0.00
C ARG A 55 8.50 -8.91 0.52
N LEU A 56 8.84 -8.74 1.79
CA LEU A 56 9.08 -7.41 2.35
C LEU A 56 10.14 -6.66 1.53
N LEU A 57 9.84 -5.39 1.26
CA LEU A 57 10.78 -4.45 0.63
C LEU A 57 11.61 -3.79 1.71
N THR A 58 12.92 -3.71 1.49
CA THR A 58 13.75 -2.82 2.29
C THR A 58 13.42 -1.35 1.97
N VAL A 59 13.73 -0.45 2.90
CA VAL A 59 13.59 1.00 2.66
C VAL A 59 14.32 1.42 1.38
N ARG A 60 15.52 0.88 1.14
CA ARG A 60 16.28 1.17 -0.07
C ARG A 60 15.54 0.73 -1.33
N GLU A 61 15.07 -0.51 -1.36
CA GLU A 61 14.36 -1.06 -2.52
C GLU A 61 13.10 -0.27 -2.85
N LEU A 62 12.33 0.14 -1.84
CA LEU A 62 11.14 0.97 -2.08
C LEU A 62 11.53 2.32 -2.69
N ARG A 63 12.54 3.00 -2.14
CA ARG A 63 12.99 4.30 -2.65
C ARG A 63 13.51 4.19 -4.08
N GLU A 64 14.27 3.14 -4.38
CA GLU A 64 14.74 2.85 -5.74
C GLU A 64 13.57 2.60 -6.69
N ALA A 65 12.55 1.85 -6.26
CA ALA A 65 11.37 1.56 -7.07
C ALA A 65 10.51 2.80 -7.35
N LEU A 66 10.48 3.77 -6.42
CA LEU A 66 9.78 5.04 -6.57
C LEU A 66 10.55 6.06 -7.43
N ALA A 67 11.86 5.91 -7.55
CA ALA A 67 12.71 6.77 -8.37
C ALA A 67 12.74 6.38 -9.87
N ILE A 68 12.04 5.31 -10.25
CA ILE A 68 11.90 4.89 -11.65
C ILE A 68 10.66 5.58 -12.23
N GLU A 69 10.87 6.41 -13.25
CA GLU A 69 9.77 7.04 -13.98
C GLU A 69 9.00 6.01 -14.83
N PRO A 70 7.65 6.00 -14.80
CA PRO A 70 6.86 5.08 -15.62
C PRO A 70 7.21 5.21 -17.12
N GLY A 71 7.74 4.14 -17.71
CA GLY A 71 8.14 4.12 -19.13
C GLY A 71 9.62 4.39 -19.39
N THR A 72 10.43 4.64 -18.35
CA THR A 72 11.89 4.69 -18.45
C THR A 72 12.53 3.67 -17.50
N ASN A 73 13.74 3.21 -17.82
CA ASN A 73 14.56 2.40 -16.91
C ASN A 73 15.59 3.26 -16.15
N HIS A 74 15.40 4.57 -16.13
CA HIS A 74 16.37 5.50 -15.56
C HIS A 74 15.99 5.78 -14.10
N LEU A 75 16.91 5.43 -13.21
CA LEU A 75 16.84 5.76 -11.79
C LEU A 75 17.29 7.21 -11.61
N ASP A 76 16.39 8.11 -11.23
CA ASP A 76 16.82 9.45 -10.82
C ASP A 76 17.19 9.46 -9.33
N LEU A 77 18.49 9.33 -9.06
CA LEU A 77 19.04 9.38 -7.70
C LEU A 77 18.80 10.72 -7.00
N HIS A 78 18.54 11.81 -7.74
CA HIS A 78 18.17 13.10 -7.16
C HIS A 78 16.71 13.12 -6.66
N ASN A 79 15.91 12.13 -7.07
CA ASN A 79 14.51 11.98 -6.70
C ASN A 79 14.28 10.89 -5.62
N LEU A 80 15.35 10.46 -4.94
CA LEU A 80 15.25 9.52 -3.82
C LEU A 80 14.64 10.19 -2.58
N LEU A 81 13.31 10.25 -2.55
CA LEU A 81 12.52 10.75 -1.43
C LEU A 81 12.96 10.13 -0.11
N ASP A 82 12.94 10.93 0.95
CA ASP A 82 13.14 10.42 2.31
C ASP A 82 12.02 9.41 2.64
N ILE A 83 12.38 8.35 3.36
CA ILE A 83 11.41 7.36 3.81
C ILE A 83 10.35 8.00 4.73
N GLU A 84 10.71 9.03 5.49
CA GLU A 84 9.76 9.74 6.35
C GLU A 84 8.68 10.45 5.52
N ILE A 85 9.05 11.03 4.38
CA ILE A 85 8.11 11.62 3.43
C ILE A 85 7.20 10.55 2.85
N ILE A 86 7.76 9.43 2.38
CA ILE A 86 6.98 8.32 1.80
C ILE A 86 5.96 7.77 2.81
N VAL A 87 6.37 7.57 4.07
CA VAL A 87 5.47 7.10 5.14
C VAL A 87 4.39 8.14 5.45
N SER A 88 4.76 9.42 5.50
CA SER A 88 3.84 10.52 5.78
C SER A 88 2.73 10.61 4.72
N VAL A 89 3.09 10.65 3.44
CA VAL A 89 2.13 10.75 2.33
C VAL A 89 1.25 9.51 2.18
N CYS A 90 1.64 8.37 2.77
CA CYS A 90 0.81 7.16 2.82
C CYS A 90 -0.22 7.16 3.97
N ALA A 91 -0.38 8.27 4.69
CA ALA A 91 -1.43 8.50 5.69
C ALA A 91 -1.52 7.42 6.80
N GLY A 92 -0.40 6.76 7.12
CA GLY A 92 -0.31 5.72 8.14
C GLY A 92 -0.70 4.31 7.67
N LEU A 93 -0.86 4.09 6.36
CA LEU A 93 -1.13 2.76 5.79
C LEU A 93 0.12 1.88 5.68
N ILE A 94 1.31 2.48 5.69
CA ILE A 94 2.59 1.78 5.75
C ILE A 94 3.36 2.18 6.99
N ILE A 95 4.25 1.30 7.43
CA ILE A 95 5.22 1.56 8.49
C ILE A 95 6.58 0.96 8.14
N VAL A 96 7.62 1.48 8.78
CA VAL A 96 8.99 0.95 8.69
C VAL A 96 9.30 0.17 9.97
N GLU A 97 9.87 -1.02 9.82
CA GLU A 97 10.30 -1.84 10.95
C GLU A 97 11.65 -2.49 10.70
N GLY A 98 12.33 -2.89 11.79
CA GLY A 98 13.63 -3.55 11.72
C GLY A 98 14.79 -2.61 12.01
N ARG A 99 15.71 -3.06 12.88
CA ARG A 99 16.83 -2.25 13.37
C ARG A 99 18.04 -2.25 12.43
N TYR A 100 18.40 -3.40 11.88
CA TYR A 100 19.62 -3.56 11.06
C TYR A 100 19.33 -3.51 9.56
N THR A 101 18.15 -3.98 9.15
CA THR A 101 17.65 -3.95 7.78
C THR A 101 16.22 -3.44 7.82
N PRO A 102 16.00 -2.11 7.81
CA PRO A 102 14.66 -1.56 7.89
C PRO A 102 13.87 -1.93 6.64
N CYS A 103 12.69 -2.49 6.86
CA CYS A 103 11.76 -2.94 5.84
C CYS A 103 10.44 -2.17 5.95
N VAL A 104 9.81 -1.93 4.81
CA VAL A 104 8.51 -1.30 4.71
C VAL A 104 7.44 -2.37 4.63
N ARG A 105 6.37 -2.22 5.40
CA ARG A 105 5.20 -3.08 5.35
C ARG A 105 3.92 -2.28 5.57
N LEU A 106 2.80 -2.91 5.26
CA LEU A 106 1.49 -2.39 5.66
C LEU A 106 1.37 -2.34 7.18
N VAL A 107 0.67 -1.32 7.68
CA VAL A 107 0.49 -1.07 9.12
C VAL A 107 -0.17 -2.27 9.82
N HIS A 108 -1.07 -2.97 9.12
CA HIS A 108 -1.74 -4.16 9.62
C HIS A 108 -2.08 -5.14 8.48
N TYR A 109 -2.24 -6.43 8.79
CA TYR A 109 -2.56 -7.43 7.76
C TYR A 109 -3.93 -7.19 7.11
N THR A 110 -4.88 -6.58 7.82
CA THR A 110 -6.20 -6.20 7.30
C THR A 110 -6.12 -5.10 6.24
N THR A 111 -5.05 -4.29 6.27
CA THR A 111 -4.79 -3.29 5.22
C THR A 111 -4.54 -3.95 3.87
N GLN A 112 -3.86 -5.12 3.83
CA GLN A 112 -3.67 -5.86 2.58
C GLN A 112 -5.02 -6.22 1.96
N HIS A 113 -5.92 -6.78 2.77
CA HIS A 113 -7.23 -7.22 2.30
C HIS A 113 -8.13 -6.08 1.86
N TYR A 114 -8.04 -4.94 2.53
CA TYR A 114 -8.69 -3.72 2.07
C TYR A 114 -8.12 -3.25 0.72
N LEU A 115 -6.79 -3.25 0.55
CA LEU A 115 -6.17 -2.87 -0.72
C LEU A 115 -6.55 -3.84 -1.85
N ASP A 116 -6.61 -5.14 -1.56
CA ASP A 116 -7.03 -6.16 -2.53
C ASP A 116 -8.50 -5.96 -2.97
N SER A 117 -9.41 -5.57 -2.05
CA SER A 117 -10.82 -5.36 -2.36
C SER A 117 -11.05 -4.12 -3.23
N ILE A 118 -10.35 -3.01 -2.96
CA ILE A 118 -10.44 -1.80 -3.79
C ILE A 118 -9.77 -2.01 -5.16
N GLN A 119 -8.69 -2.78 -5.25
CA GLN A 119 -8.08 -3.13 -6.53
C GLN A 119 -9.05 -3.96 -7.36
N ALA A 120 -9.64 -5.02 -6.79
CA ALA A 120 -10.65 -5.82 -7.47
C ALA A 120 -11.83 -4.97 -7.97
N ASN A 121 -12.29 -3.99 -7.17
CA ASN A 121 -13.36 -3.09 -7.59
C ASN A 121 -12.92 -2.13 -8.72
N ARG A 122 -11.72 -1.55 -8.62
CA ARG A 122 -11.15 -0.68 -9.67
C ARG A 122 -10.94 -1.43 -11.00
N PHE A 123 -10.56 -2.71 -10.95
CA PHE A 123 -10.45 -3.56 -12.15
C PHE A 123 -11.82 -4.03 -12.67
N ALA A 124 -12.83 -4.20 -11.82
CA ALA A 124 -14.21 -4.47 -12.25
C ALA A 124 -14.81 -3.26 -12.99
N ASP A 125 -14.57 -2.04 -12.48
CA ASP A 125 -15.00 -0.81 -13.14
C ASP A 125 -14.28 -0.60 -14.49
N ALA A 126 -13.00 -0.96 -14.59
CA ALA A 126 -12.24 -0.88 -15.84
C ALA A 126 -12.77 -1.80 -16.96
N GLN A 127 -13.47 -2.89 -16.61
CA GLN A 127 -14.13 -3.78 -17.57
C GLN A 127 -15.45 -3.19 -18.12
N THR A 128 -15.95 -2.10 -17.55
CA THR A 128 -17.20 -1.45 -17.99
C THR A 128 -17.00 -0.46 -19.15
N HIS A 129 -15.75 -0.20 -19.55
CA HIS A 129 -15.40 0.73 -20.64
C HIS A 129 -14.87 0.05 -21.91
N ILE A 130 -14.97 -1.28 -22.00
CA ILE A 130 -14.70 -2.03 -23.23
C ILE A 130 -16.04 -2.60 -23.73
N THR A 131 -16.83 -1.76 -24.39
CA THR A 131 -17.92 -2.18 -25.28
C THR A 131 -18.01 -1.21 -26.44
#